data_AF-A0A2V9DJ26-F1
#
_entry.id   AF-A0A2V9DJ26-F1
#
_cell.length_a   1.000
_cell.length_b   1.000
_cell.length_c   1.000
_cell.angle_alpha   90.00
_cell.angle_beta   90.00
_cell.angle_gamma   90.00
#
_symmetry.space_group_name_H-M   'P 1'
#
loop_
_entity.id
_entity.type
_entity.pdbx_description
1 polymer ?
#
loop_
_entity_poly.entity_id
_entity_poly.type
_entity_poly.pdbx_seq_one_letter_code
_entity_poly.pdbx_strand_id
1 'polypeptide(L)'
;MRRSGKSKKSKKTRRVSAPIQVRFLKKKGLKTKESRRSIVDPAIEQQLKTFEEGVQNFHQQKYARAKPLFEKVLSGPGKDLADRARVHLRIIEQRMQRSEPIIPRTPEEHYQQGVAMMNMGRWDEAREHLLRARKLAPKADYVVYAMAALDCLTGEAESAMENLKLAIQLRPENRYHARNDEDFAFLQEDPRFTELLYPDRDGSGT
;
A
#
# COMPACT_ATOMS: atom_id res chain seq x y z
N MET A 1 19.55 36.02 -49.91
CA MET A 1 20.54 37.13 -49.76
C MET A 1 20.13 37.95 -48.54
N ARG A 2 20.81 37.82 -47.39
CA ARG A 2 21.93 38.65 -46.90
C ARG A 2 21.65 40.18 -46.82
N ARG A 3 21.57 40.62 -45.56
CA ARG A 3 22.26 41.76 -44.91
C ARG A 3 21.76 43.21 -45.07
N SER A 4 21.51 43.76 -43.87
CA SER A 4 21.96 45.08 -43.34
C SER A 4 21.35 46.34 -43.98
N GLY A 5 20.95 47.38 -43.26
CA GLY A 5 21.40 47.89 -41.96
C GLY A 5 21.93 49.32 -42.13
N LYS A 6 21.73 50.17 -41.10
CA LYS A 6 22.15 51.59 -40.91
C LYS A 6 21.15 52.65 -41.43
N SER A 7 21.01 53.85 -40.85
CA SER A 7 21.43 54.51 -39.60
C SER A 7 20.97 55.98 -39.67
N LYS A 8 20.75 56.64 -38.52
CA LYS A 8 21.02 58.07 -38.15
C LYS A 8 19.83 58.71 -37.43
N LYS A 9 19.94 58.96 -36.12
CA LYS A 9 20.47 60.17 -35.44
C LYS A 9 19.53 61.39 -35.54
N SER A 10 18.98 61.79 -34.40
CA SER A 10 18.75 63.21 -34.07
C SER A 10 19.24 63.47 -32.65
N LYS A 11 19.99 64.56 -32.49
CA LYS A 11 20.60 65.09 -31.25
C LYS A 11 20.18 66.56 -31.15
N LYS A 12 19.75 67.01 -29.96
CA LYS A 12 19.93 68.38 -29.38
C LYS A 12 19.39 68.33 -27.94
N THR A 13 20.22 68.26 -26.88
CA THR A 13 20.84 69.34 -26.05
C THR A 13 19.79 70.30 -25.44
N ARG A 14 19.77 70.70 -24.15
CA ARG A 14 20.81 71.02 -23.13
C ARG A 14 20.07 71.39 -21.80
N ARG A 15 20.52 71.08 -20.57
CA ARG A 15 21.32 71.91 -19.63
C ARG A 15 21.51 71.15 -18.29
N VAL A 16 22.72 70.79 -17.83
CA VAL A 16 23.73 71.45 -16.94
C VAL A 16 23.38 71.58 -15.43
N SER A 17 24.29 71.04 -14.58
CA SER A 17 24.72 71.37 -13.18
C SER A 17 24.43 70.27 -12.15
N ALA A 18 25.36 69.70 -11.36
CA ALA A 18 26.76 69.97 -11.01
C ALA A 18 27.43 68.68 -10.46
N PRO A 19 28.78 68.52 -10.46
CA PRO A 19 29.44 67.40 -9.79
C PRO A 19 29.74 67.76 -8.31
N ILE A 20 29.18 67.00 -7.36
CA ILE A 20 29.60 67.08 -5.96
C ILE A 20 30.86 66.22 -5.78
N GLN A 21 31.88 66.88 -5.24
CA GLN A 21 33.23 66.38 -5.00
C GLN A 21 33.24 65.10 -4.15
N VAL A 22 33.92 64.06 -4.64
CA VAL A 22 34.27 62.87 -3.88
C VAL A 22 35.41 63.25 -2.92
N ARG A 23 35.10 63.42 -1.63
CA ARG A 23 36.14 63.50 -0.59
C ARG A 23 36.79 62.12 -0.43
N PHE A 24 38.06 62.03 -0.83
CA PHE A 24 38.96 60.94 -0.44
C PHE A 24 39.17 60.96 1.08
N LEU A 25 38.42 60.13 1.80
CA LEU A 25 38.76 59.80 3.19
C LEU A 25 39.79 58.66 3.20
N LYS A 26 40.96 59.02 3.74
CA LYS A 26 42.14 58.18 4.02
C LYS A 26 41.78 56.75 4.43
N LYS A 27 42.38 55.78 3.72
CA LYS A 27 42.54 54.38 4.16
C LYS A 27 43.14 54.36 5.57
N LYS A 28 42.39 53.87 6.56
CA LYS A 28 42.91 53.43 7.85
C LYS A 28 42.58 51.95 8.03
N GLY A 29 43.63 51.13 7.99
CA GLY A 29 43.76 49.80 8.58
C GLY A 29 42.68 48.78 8.27
N LEU A 30 42.96 47.86 7.34
CA LEU A 30 42.34 46.54 7.38
C LEU A 30 42.69 45.88 8.71
N LYS A 31 41.70 45.75 9.59
CA LYS A 31 41.62 44.65 10.55
C LYS A 31 40.36 43.86 10.22
N THR A 32 40.52 42.89 9.33
CA THR A 32 39.57 41.79 9.18
C THR A 32 39.57 40.99 10.48
N LYS A 33 38.60 41.27 11.35
CA LYS A 33 38.28 40.41 12.48
C LYS A 33 37.07 39.56 12.09
N GLU A 34 37.44 38.38 11.60
CA GLU A 34 36.74 37.11 11.81
C GLU A 34 35.22 37.11 11.63
N SER A 35 34.82 36.57 10.48
CA SER A 35 33.82 35.51 10.34
C SER A 35 32.77 35.45 11.45
N ARG A 36 31.53 35.82 11.12
CA ARG A 36 30.34 35.27 11.78
C ARG A 36 30.40 33.75 11.68
N ARG A 37 31.05 33.08 12.64
CA ARG A 37 30.78 31.68 12.94
C ARG A 37 29.30 31.63 13.25
N SER A 38 28.49 31.04 12.35
CA SER A 38 27.13 30.68 12.68
C SER A 38 27.21 29.71 13.85
N ILE A 39 26.87 30.19 15.05
CA ILE A 39 26.64 29.34 16.21
C ILE A 39 25.32 28.63 15.90
N VAL A 40 25.37 27.59 15.06
CA VAL A 40 24.23 26.69 14.93
C VAL A 40 24.11 26.02 16.28
N ASP A 41 22.97 26.20 16.94
CA ASP A 41 22.69 25.57 18.24
C ASP A 41 22.94 24.05 18.09
N PRO A 42 23.79 23.43 18.93
CA PRO A 42 24.03 21.98 18.88
C PRO A 42 22.73 21.16 18.88
N ALA A 43 21.66 21.66 19.51
CA ALA A 43 20.36 21.02 19.48
C ALA A 43 19.70 21.05 18.09
N ILE A 44 19.87 22.13 17.32
CA ILE A 44 19.38 22.25 15.94
C ILE A 44 20.22 21.37 15.00
N GLU A 45 21.54 21.29 15.20
CA GLU A 45 22.41 20.40 14.42
C GLU A 45 22.03 18.93 14.64
N GLN A 46 21.79 18.54 15.90
CA GLN A 46 21.33 17.20 16.23
C GLN A 46 19.93 16.90 15.66
N GLN A 47 19.03 17.89 15.67
CA GLN A 47 17.70 17.77 15.05
C GLN A 47 17.80 17.60 13.53
N LEU A 48 18.70 18.33 12.86
CA LEU A 48 18.94 18.20 11.43
C LEU A 48 19.45 16.79 11.07
N LYS A 49 20.40 16.26 11.86
CA LYS A 49 20.91 14.89 11.66
C LYS A 49 19.81 13.83 11.77
N THR A 50 18.93 13.96 12.77
CA THR A 50 17.78 13.06 12.92
C THR A 50 16.79 13.22 11.77
N PHE A 51 16.60 14.43 11.26
CA PHE A 51 15.76 14.68 10.07
C PHE A 51 16.33 14.01 8.82
N GLU A 52 17.63 14.14 8.57
CA GLU A 52 18.30 13.49 7.43
C GLU A 52 18.18 11.96 7.49
N GLU A 53 18.38 11.37 8.67
CA GLU A 53 18.19 9.93 8.89
C GLU A 53 16.73 9.50 8.64
N GLY A 54 15.76 10.31 9.09
CA GLY A 54 14.34 10.10 8.82
C GLY A 54 14.03 10.11 7.32
N VAL A 55 14.58 11.07 6.58
CA VAL A 55 14.43 11.19 5.12
C VAL A 55 15.06 9.99 4.39
N GLN A 56 16.24 9.51 4.84
CA GLN A 56 16.86 8.32 4.26
C GLN A 56 15.97 7.08 4.43
N ASN A 57 15.44 6.84 5.64
CA ASN A 57 14.53 5.72 5.89
C ASN A 57 13.22 5.87 5.10
N PHE A 58 12.71 7.09 4.94
CA PHE A 58 11.52 7.39 4.15
C PHE A 58 11.70 7.05 2.67
N HIS A 59 12.83 7.44 2.06
CA HIS A 59 13.13 7.10 0.67
C HIS A 59 13.29 5.59 0.44
N GLN A 60 13.78 4.87 1.45
CA GLN A 60 13.85 3.40 1.44
C GLN A 60 12.51 2.71 1.75
N GLN A 61 11.42 3.48 1.90
CA GLN A 61 10.09 3.00 2.29
C GLN A 61 10.05 2.26 3.64
N LYS A 62 11.07 2.46 4.49
CA LYS A 62 11.14 1.90 5.85
C LYS A 62 10.31 2.76 6.81
N TYR A 63 9.01 2.85 6.55
CA TYR A 63 8.11 3.78 7.25
C TYR A 63 8.06 3.54 8.77
N ALA A 64 8.09 2.28 9.20
CA ALA A 64 8.15 1.92 10.62
C ALA A 64 9.40 2.46 11.34
N ARG A 65 10.53 2.64 10.61
CA ARG A 65 11.76 3.25 11.15
C ARG A 65 11.78 4.77 10.98
N ALA A 66 11.24 5.28 9.87
CA ALA A 66 11.20 6.70 9.57
C ALA A 66 10.26 7.48 10.51
N LYS A 67 9.11 6.90 10.87
CA LYS A 67 8.10 7.55 11.71
C LYS A 67 8.65 8.09 13.05
N PRO A 68 9.28 7.27 13.92
CA PRO A 68 9.79 7.76 15.20
C PRO A 68 10.91 8.81 15.05
N LEU A 69 11.68 8.78 13.94
CA LEU A 69 12.70 9.78 13.66
C LEU A 69 12.07 11.15 13.38
N PHE A 70 11.01 11.20 12.56
CA PHE A 70 10.31 12.46 12.30
C PHE A 70 9.54 12.97 13.52
N GLU A 71 8.96 12.09 14.34
CA GLU A 71 8.35 12.47 15.63
C GLU A 71 9.38 13.11 16.57
N LYS A 72 10.60 12.57 16.61
CA LYS A 72 11.73 13.16 17.34
C LYS A 72 12.17 14.50 16.76
N VAL A 73 12.07 14.70 15.45
CA VAL A 73 12.33 16.01 14.82
C VAL A 73 11.25 17.03 15.22
N LEU A 74 10.00 16.62 15.36
CA LEU A 74 8.91 17.52 15.76
C LEU A 74 9.08 18.11 17.15
N SER A 75 9.72 17.39 18.07
CA SER A 75 9.97 17.85 19.45
C SER A 75 11.20 18.74 19.59
N GLY A 76 11.98 18.92 18.52
CA GLY A 76 13.19 19.74 18.52
C GLY A 76 12.93 21.26 18.38
N PRO A 77 13.95 22.09 18.65
CA PRO A 77 13.80 23.56 18.72
C PRO A 77 13.61 24.25 17.35
N GLY A 78 14.04 23.63 16.25
CA GLY A 78 13.96 24.17 14.89
C GLY A 78 12.57 24.00 14.28
N LYS A 79 11.82 25.10 14.19
CA LYS A 79 10.44 25.12 13.64
C LYS A 79 10.38 24.70 12.18
N ASP A 80 11.31 25.16 11.35
CA ASP A 80 11.34 24.81 9.92
C ASP A 80 11.54 23.31 9.67
N LEU A 81 12.37 22.66 10.51
CA LEU A 81 12.58 21.22 10.45
C LEU A 81 11.34 20.46 10.92
N ALA A 82 10.67 20.96 11.97
CA ALA A 82 9.41 20.40 12.42
C ALA A 82 8.32 20.48 11.33
N ASP A 83 8.18 21.61 10.65
CA ASP A 83 7.21 21.77 9.56
C ASP A 83 7.46 20.79 8.40
N ARG A 84 8.72 20.59 8.01
CA ARG A 84 9.08 19.58 7.01
C ARG A 84 8.80 18.16 7.51
N ALA A 85 9.12 17.85 8.76
CA ALA A 85 8.84 16.55 9.36
C ALA A 85 7.33 16.22 9.40
N ARG A 86 6.45 17.21 9.63
CA ARG A 86 4.98 17.03 9.57
C ARG A 86 4.51 16.53 8.21
N VAL A 87 5.08 17.05 7.12
CA VAL A 87 4.72 16.62 5.76
C VAL A 87 5.10 15.16 5.55
N HIS A 88 6.31 14.77 5.95
CA HIS A 88 6.75 13.37 5.84
C HIS A 88 5.90 12.43 6.70
N LEU A 89 5.57 12.82 7.93
CA LEU A 89 4.71 12.03 8.82
C LEU A 89 3.34 11.78 8.22
N ARG A 90 2.70 12.82 7.65
CA ARG A 90 1.39 12.66 6.99
C ARG A 90 1.44 11.65 5.85
N ILE A 91 2.51 11.67 5.05
CA ILE A 91 2.69 10.71 3.95
C ILE A 91 2.94 9.30 4.50
N ILE A 92 3.75 9.18 5.55
CA ILE A 92 4.02 7.91 6.23
C ILE A 92 2.72 7.30 6.75
N GLU A 93 1.92 8.07 7.48
CA GLU A 93 0.65 7.60 8.04
C GLU A 93 -0.30 7.13 6.95
N GLN A 94 -0.44 7.89 5.86
CA GLN A 94 -1.28 7.50 4.73
C GLN A 94 -0.78 6.20 4.07
N ARG A 95 0.54 6.04 3.90
CA ARG A 95 1.12 4.83 3.29
C ARG A 95 0.97 3.63 4.21
N MET A 96 1.20 3.80 5.50
CA MET A 96 1.07 2.73 6.49
C MET A 96 -0.39 2.29 6.66
N GLN A 97 -1.37 3.21 6.66
CA GLN A 97 -2.79 2.86 6.71
C GLN A 97 -3.22 1.97 5.53
N ARG A 98 -2.64 2.17 4.34
CA ARG A 98 -2.90 1.30 3.18
C ARG A 98 -2.18 -0.05 3.24
N SER A 99 -1.17 -0.17 4.09
CA SER A 99 -0.33 -1.37 4.22
C SER A 99 -0.63 -2.18 5.49
N GLU A 100 -1.49 -1.69 6.37
CA GLU A 100 -1.96 -2.47 7.52
C GLU A 100 -2.66 -3.74 6.96
N PRO A 101 -2.15 -4.94 7.25
CA PRO A 101 -2.79 -6.16 6.78
C PRO A 101 -4.22 -6.18 7.31
N ILE A 102 -5.20 -6.29 6.40
CA ILE A 102 -6.59 -6.49 6.78
C ILE A 102 -6.65 -7.86 7.45
N ILE A 103 -6.63 -7.87 8.79
CA ILE A 103 -6.81 -9.08 9.58
C ILE A 103 -8.27 -9.48 9.43
N PRO A 104 -8.59 -10.63 8.80
CA PRO A 104 -9.96 -11.08 8.68
C PRO A 104 -10.55 -11.38 10.06
N ARG A 105 -11.79 -10.95 10.28
CA ARG A 105 -12.52 -11.11 11.55
C ARG A 105 -13.88 -11.75 11.35
N THR A 106 -14.48 -11.60 10.17
CA THR A 106 -15.78 -12.21 9.87
C THR A 106 -15.62 -13.52 9.10
N PRO A 107 -16.63 -14.42 9.14
CA PRO A 107 -16.65 -15.60 8.27
C PRO A 107 -16.46 -15.24 6.79
N GLU A 108 -17.09 -14.16 6.33
CA GLU A 108 -17.07 -13.70 4.94
C GLU A 108 -15.67 -13.24 4.53
N GLU A 109 -14.96 -12.50 5.39
CA GLU A 109 -13.59 -12.06 5.13
C GLU A 109 -12.63 -13.25 5.09
N HIS A 110 -12.78 -14.20 6.02
CA HIS A 110 -12.00 -15.44 5.98
C HIS A 110 -12.30 -16.27 4.72
N TYR A 111 -13.57 -16.37 4.32
CA TYR A 111 -13.98 -17.04 3.09
C TYR A 111 -13.34 -16.38 1.85
N GLN A 112 -13.44 -15.05 1.73
CA GLN A 112 -12.85 -14.31 0.61
C GLN A 112 -11.33 -14.50 0.52
N GLN A 113 -10.63 -14.48 1.66
CA GLN A 113 -9.20 -14.79 1.69
C GLN A 113 -8.94 -16.25 1.30
N GLY A 114 -9.73 -17.21 1.79
CA GLY A 114 -9.62 -18.62 1.43
C GLY A 114 -9.72 -18.83 -0.08
N VAL A 115 -10.77 -18.28 -0.71
CA VAL A 115 -10.95 -18.33 -2.17
C VAL A 115 -9.82 -17.63 -2.91
N ALA A 116 -9.36 -16.47 -2.43
CA ALA A 116 -8.20 -15.79 -3.03
C ALA A 116 -6.93 -16.65 -3.00
N MET A 117 -6.69 -17.38 -1.90
CA MET A 117 -5.56 -18.30 -1.78
C MET A 117 -5.73 -19.54 -2.67
N MET A 118 -6.94 -20.07 -2.83
CA MET A 118 -7.23 -21.14 -3.80
C MET A 118 -6.87 -20.72 -5.23
N ASN A 119 -7.30 -19.52 -5.65
CA ASN A 119 -6.99 -18.97 -6.97
C ASN A 119 -5.49 -18.75 -7.19
N MET A 120 -4.70 -18.58 -6.12
CA MET A 120 -3.24 -18.46 -6.17
C MET A 120 -2.51 -19.81 -6.06
N GLY A 121 -3.23 -20.93 -5.88
CA GLY A 121 -2.65 -22.25 -5.63
C GLY A 121 -2.02 -22.42 -4.24
N ARG A 122 -2.35 -21.55 -3.28
CA ARG A 122 -1.83 -21.56 -1.91
C ARG A 122 -2.75 -22.38 -1.00
N TRP A 123 -2.73 -23.70 -1.18
CA TRP A 123 -3.71 -24.62 -0.61
C TRP A 123 -3.76 -24.64 0.93
N ASP A 124 -2.60 -24.65 1.59
CA ASP A 124 -2.53 -24.69 3.06
C ASP A 124 -3.14 -23.43 3.69
N GLU A 125 -2.86 -22.27 3.10
CA GLU A 125 -3.41 -20.99 3.57
C GLU A 125 -4.90 -20.89 3.29
N ALA A 126 -5.35 -21.37 2.12
CA ALA A 126 -6.77 -21.48 1.81
C ALA A 126 -7.49 -22.32 2.89
N ARG A 127 -6.92 -23.48 3.24
CA ARG A 127 -7.46 -24.37 4.28
C ARG A 127 -7.56 -23.67 5.63
N GLU A 128 -6.50 -22.97 6.04
CA GLU A 128 -6.47 -22.22 7.29
C GLU A 128 -7.58 -21.16 7.37
N HIS A 129 -7.77 -20.40 6.29
CA HIS A 129 -8.80 -19.37 6.20
C HIS A 129 -10.21 -20.00 6.19
N LEU A 130 -10.46 -21.03 5.40
CA LEU A 130 -11.76 -21.68 5.33
C LEU A 130 -12.14 -22.40 6.64
N LEU A 131 -11.18 -22.99 7.36
CA LEU A 131 -11.42 -23.57 8.69
C LEU A 131 -11.84 -22.51 9.71
N ARG A 132 -11.22 -21.32 9.68
CA ARG A 132 -11.66 -20.20 10.52
C ARG A 132 -13.05 -19.70 10.14
N ALA A 133 -13.33 -19.55 8.85
CA ALA A 133 -14.67 -19.19 8.37
C ALA A 133 -15.72 -20.20 8.85
N ARG A 134 -15.43 -21.50 8.73
CA ARG A 134 -16.31 -22.58 9.18
C ARG A 134 -16.55 -22.54 10.68
N LYS A 135 -15.52 -22.27 11.48
CA LYS A 135 -15.64 -22.15 12.93
C LYS A 135 -16.55 -20.99 13.34
N LEU A 136 -16.47 -19.86 12.62
CA LEU A 136 -17.28 -18.67 12.88
C LEU A 136 -18.72 -18.83 12.38
N ALA A 137 -18.93 -19.54 11.26
CA ALA A 137 -20.24 -19.81 10.68
C ALA A 137 -20.41 -21.29 10.28
N PRO A 138 -20.72 -22.19 11.23
CA PRO A 138 -20.77 -23.63 10.95
C PRO A 138 -21.82 -24.07 9.93
N LYS A 139 -22.87 -23.27 9.73
CA LYS A 139 -23.99 -23.53 8.80
C LYS A 139 -23.94 -22.71 7.51
N ALA A 140 -22.86 -21.97 7.28
CA ALA A 140 -22.68 -21.23 6.03
C ALA A 140 -22.35 -22.20 4.89
N ASP A 141 -23.34 -22.49 4.05
CA ASP A 141 -23.22 -23.45 2.94
C ASP A 141 -22.09 -23.08 1.98
N TYR A 142 -21.91 -21.79 1.68
CA TYR A 142 -20.86 -21.28 0.81
C TYR A 142 -19.44 -21.57 1.32
N VAL A 143 -19.23 -21.59 2.64
CA VAL A 143 -17.93 -21.96 3.24
C VAL A 143 -17.69 -23.45 3.09
N VAL A 144 -18.72 -24.27 3.34
CA VAL A 144 -18.65 -25.72 3.18
C VAL A 144 -18.33 -26.09 1.73
N TYR A 145 -18.99 -25.42 0.80
CA TYR A 145 -18.83 -25.62 -0.62
C TYR A 145 -17.38 -25.31 -1.05
N ALA A 146 -16.82 -24.18 -0.61
CA ALA A 146 -15.42 -23.86 -0.90
C ALA A 146 -14.44 -24.85 -0.24
N MET A 147 -14.76 -25.40 0.94
CA MET A 147 -13.96 -26.49 1.51
C MET A 147 -14.02 -27.76 0.65
N ALA A 148 -15.20 -28.12 0.12
CA ALA A 148 -15.33 -29.25 -0.79
C ALA A 148 -14.51 -29.07 -2.08
N ALA A 149 -14.57 -27.87 -2.67
CA ALA A 149 -13.77 -27.51 -3.83
C ALA A 149 -12.26 -27.60 -3.53
N LEU A 150 -11.81 -27.02 -2.40
CA LEU A 150 -10.42 -27.11 -1.97
C LEU A 150 -9.97 -28.57 -1.75
N ASP A 151 -10.77 -29.38 -1.07
CA ASP A 151 -10.49 -30.79 -0.85
C ASP A 151 -10.31 -31.51 -2.19
N CYS A 152 -11.20 -31.25 -3.16
CA CYS A 152 -11.11 -31.80 -4.51
C CYS A 152 -9.83 -31.39 -5.24
N LEU A 153 -9.50 -30.09 -5.24
CA LEU A 153 -8.27 -29.55 -5.84
C LEU A 153 -6.99 -30.12 -5.21
N THR A 154 -7.05 -30.53 -3.95
CA THR A 154 -5.94 -31.16 -3.22
C THR A 154 -5.93 -32.70 -3.29
N GLY A 155 -6.87 -33.32 -4.01
CA GLY A 155 -6.95 -34.78 -4.18
C GLY A 155 -7.62 -35.53 -3.03
N GLU A 156 -8.22 -34.83 -2.08
CA GLU A 156 -8.90 -35.39 -0.90
C GLU A 156 -10.35 -35.76 -1.23
N ALA A 157 -10.55 -36.76 -2.09
CA ALA A 157 -11.86 -37.09 -2.67
C ALA A 157 -12.97 -37.37 -1.65
N GLU A 158 -12.68 -38.13 -0.59
CA GLU A 158 -13.68 -38.47 0.44
C GLU A 158 -14.13 -37.22 1.21
N SER A 159 -13.17 -36.37 1.64
CA SER A 159 -13.46 -35.10 2.31
C SER A 159 -14.25 -34.15 1.42
N ALA A 160 -13.91 -34.10 0.12
CA ALA A 160 -14.64 -33.31 -0.87
C ALA A 160 -16.09 -33.76 -1.01
N MET A 161 -16.34 -35.08 -1.10
CA MET A 161 -17.68 -35.65 -1.17
C MET A 161 -18.50 -35.39 0.09
N GLU A 162 -17.90 -35.55 1.27
CA GLU A 162 -18.57 -35.27 2.55
C GLU A 162 -18.97 -33.80 2.69
N ASN A 163 -18.02 -32.89 2.40
CA ASN A 163 -18.29 -31.45 2.44
C ASN A 163 -19.33 -31.06 1.39
N LEU A 164 -19.23 -31.54 0.14
CA LEU A 164 -20.19 -31.22 -0.90
C LEU A 164 -21.60 -31.70 -0.53
N LYS A 165 -21.73 -32.92 0.02
CA LYS A 165 -23.01 -33.44 0.51
C LYS A 165 -23.60 -32.54 1.59
N LEU A 166 -22.78 -32.09 2.54
CA LEU A 166 -23.22 -31.16 3.58
C LEU A 166 -23.62 -29.79 3.00
N ALA A 167 -22.87 -29.26 2.02
CA ALA A 167 -23.21 -28.00 1.35
C ALA A 167 -24.58 -28.09 0.64
N ILE A 168 -24.85 -29.22 -0.01
CA ILE A 168 -26.14 -29.50 -0.67
C ILE A 168 -27.27 -29.66 0.35
N GLN A 169 -27.02 -30.30 1.49
CA GLN A 169 -28.01 -30.41 2.57
C GLN A 169 -28.36 -29.06 3.19
N LEU A 170 -27.36 -28.18 3.36
CA LEU A 170 -27.58 -26.81 3.85
C LEU A 170 -28.30 -25.96 2.82
N ARG A 171 -27.97 -26.13 1.53
CA ARG A 171 -28.55 -25.37 0.43
C ARG A 171 -28.60 -26.21 -0.86
N PRO A 172 -29.77 -26.72 -1.26
CA PRO A 172 -29.91 -27.61 -2.42
C PRO A 172 -29.41 -27.04 -3.75
N GLU A 173 -29.42 -25.72 -3.93
CA GLU A 173 -28.92 -25.05 -5.15
C GLU A 173 -27.44 -25.30 -5.40
N ASN A 174 -26.67 -25.70 -4.39
CA ASN A 174 -25.26 -26.10 -4.53
C ASN A 174 -25.08 -27.28 -5.49
N ARG A 175 -26.12 -28.10 -5.74
CA ARG A 175 -26.06 -29.11 -6.81
C ARG A 175 -25.86 -28.46 -8.18
N TYR A 176 -26.57 -27.37 -8.46
CA TYR A 176 -26.45 -26.68 -9.75
C TYR A 176 -25.08 -26.04 -9.91
N HIS A 177 -24.53 -25.46 -8.84
CA HIS A 177 -23.17 -24.92 -8.84
C HIS A 177 -22.14 -26.01 -9.13
N ALA A 178 -22.16 -27.11 -8.36
CA ALA A 178 -21.17 -28.19 -8.50
C ALA A 178 -21.19 -28.90 -9.86
N ARG A 179 -22.33 -28.94 -10.56
CA ARG A 179 -22.42 -29.50 -11.92
C ARG A 179 -21.57 -28.74 -12.94
N ASN A 180 -21.37 -27.44 -12.75
CA ASN A 180 -20.73 -26.54 -13.71
C ASN A 180 -19.36 -26.03 -13.21
N ASP A 181 -18.87 -26.57 -12.11
CA ASP A 181 -17.70 -26.07 -11.40
C ASP A 181 -16.49 -26.97 -11.67
N GLU A 182 -15.48 -26.38 -12.30
CA GLU A 182 -14.26 -27.08 -12.74
C GLU A 182 -13.41 -27.55 -11.56
N ASP A 183 -13.58 -26.95 -10.37
CA ASP A 183 -12.87 -27.37 -9.16
C ASP A 183 -13.23 -28.81 -8.76
N PHE A 184 -14.37 -29.33 -9.22
CA PHE A 184 -14.79 -30.71 -8.99
C PHE A 184 -14.42 -31.68 -10.13
N ALA A 185 -13.59 -31.27 -11.09
CA ALA A 185 -13.20 -32.11 -12.23
C ALA A 185 -12.68 -33.49 -11.79
N PHE A 186 -11.94 -33.56 -10.69
CA PHE A 186 -11.39 -34.80 -10.15
C PHE A 186 -12.47 -35.80 -9.66
N LEU A 187 -13.67 -35.32 -9.30
CA LEU A 187 -14.78 -36.17 -8.86
C LEU A 187 -15.72 -36.59 -10.01
N GLN A 188 -15.57 -36.05 -11.22
CA GLN A 188 -16.49 -36.30 -12.33
C GLN A 188 -16.55 -37.78 -12.73
N GLU A 189 -15.46 -38.53 -12.55
CA GLU A 189 -15.38 -39.96 -12.84
C GLU A 189 -15.95 -40.83 -11.69
N ASP A 190 -16.23 -40.26 -10.52
CA ASP A 190 -16.82 -40.98 -9.40
C ASP A 190 -18.35 -41.07 -9.55
N PRO A 191 -18.93 -42.29 -9.66
CA PRO A 191 -20.38 -42.45 -9.77
C PRO A 191 -21.16 -41.83 -8.59
N ARG A 192 -20.57 -41.81 -7.39
CA ARG A 192 -21.17 -41.23 -6.19
C ARG A 192 -21.37 -39.73 -6.33
N PHE A 193 -20.45 -39.04 -7.03
CA PHE A 193 -20.57 -37.62 -7.33
C PHE A 193 -21.75 -37.36 -8.27
N THR A 194 -21.92 -38.20 -9.30
CA THR A 194 -23.07 -38.11 -10.21
C THR A 194 -24.39 -38.30 -9.46
N GLU A 195 -24.50 -39.32 -8.61
CA GLU A 195 -25.70 -39.57 -7.77
C GLU A 195 -25.97 -38.39 -6.82
N LEU A 196 -24.92 -37.84 -6.21
CA LEU A 196 -25.01 -36.67 -5.34
C LEU A 196 -25.48 -35.41 -6.09
N LEU A 197 -25.32 -35.34 -7.41
CA LEU A 197 -25.81 -34.22 -8.21
C LEU A 197 -27.18 -34.47 -8.85
N TYR A 198 -27.58 -35.72 -9.10
CA TYR A 198 -28.81 -36.08 -9.82
C TYR A 198 -29.59 -37.20 -9.08
N PRO A 199 -30.35 -36.87 -8.02
CA PRO A 199 -30.98 -37.87 -7.17
C PRO A 199 -32.25 -38.47 -7.80
N ASP A 200 -32.85 -37.80 -8.78
CA ASP A 200 -34.16 -38.15 -9.35
C ASP A 200 -34.08 -39.11 -10.56
N ARG A 201 -32.90 -39.62 -10.91
CA ARG A 201 -32.73 -40.54 -12.04
C ARG A 201 -33.37 -41.93 -11.83
N ASP A 202 -33.78 -42.27 -10.61
CA ASP A 202 -34.37 -43.58 -10.29
C ASP A 202 -35.90 -43.56 -10.05
N GLY A 203 -36.60 -42.45 -10.31
CA GLY A 203 -38.00 -42.28 -9.87
C GLY A 203 -39.04 -41.88 -10.92
N SER A 204 -38.67 -41.59 -12.16
CA SER A 204 -39.62 -41.14 -13.19
C SER A 204 -39.53 -41.98 -14.46
N GLY A 205 -40.04 -43.20 -14.36
CA GLY A 205 -40.11 -44.15 -15.47
C GLY A 205 -41.17 -45.22 -15.26
N THR A 206 -42.40 -44.82 -14.94
CA THR A 206 -43.61 -45.65 -15.16
C THR A 206 -44.47 -45.01 -16.22
#